data_AF-A0A0C2CTD8-F1
#
_entry.id   AF-A0A0C2CTD8-F1
#
_cell.length_a   1.000
_cell.length_b   1.000
_cell.length_c   1.000
_cell.angle_alpha   90.00
_cell.angle_beta   90.00
_cell.angle_gamma   90.00
#
_symmetry.space_group_name_H-M   'P 1'
#
loop_
_entity.id
_entity.type
_entity.pdbx_description
1 polymer ?
#
loop_
_entity_poly.entity_id
_entity_poly.type
_entity_poly.pdbx_seq_one_letter_code
_entity_poly.pdbx_strand_id
1 'polypeptide(L)'
;MELQPGSRKCSGTAARITTARAYHHLTLLVNADLLVLSTSLRSPYKEYINTNASRSVRAPAVGFLKQDDASAEVASIRETVIQQFSKQFEATCCIRFLQSHYFKTCQCYDV
;
A
#
# COMPACT_ATOMS: atom_id res chain seq x y z
N MET A 1 -14.04 -9.35 0.48
CA MET A 1 -12.98 -9.89 1.34
C MET A 1 -12.54 -8.76 2.24
N GLU A 2 -13.17 -8.63 3.40
CA GLU A 2 -12.71 -7.66 4.39
C GLU A 2 -11.39 -8.18 4.95
N LEU A 3 -10.32 -7.39 4.85
CA LEU A 3 -9.14 -7.53 5.69
C LEU A 3 -9.53 -7.11 7.11
N GLN A 4 -10.44 -7.83 7.77
CA GLN A 4 -10.65 -7.64 9.20
C GLN A 4 -9.44 -8.21 9.94
N PRO A 5 -8.94 -7.50 10.95
CA PRO A 5 -7.52 -7.40 11.16
C PRO A 5 -7.09 -8.55 12.05
N GLY A 6 -5.98 -9.21 11.70
CA GLY A 6 -5.05 -9.55 12.78
C GLY A 6 -4.84 -8.28 13.63
N SER A 7 -4.53 -8.41 14.92
CA SER A 7 -4.44 -7.28 15.88
C SER A 7 -3.57 -6.08 15.42
N ARG A 8 -2.86 -6.20 14.30
CA ARG A 8 -1.95 -5.25 13.68
C ARG A 8 -2.32 -4.99 12.22
N LYS A 9 -2.32 -3.73 11.80
CA LYS A 9 -2.45 -3.33 10.39
C LYS A 9 -1.14 -3.59 9.64
N CYS A 10 -1.19 -4.43 8.60
CA CYS A 10 -0.05 -4.73 7.72
C CYS A 10 -0.23 -4.21 6.28
N SER A 11 -1.37 -3.60 5.95
CA SER A 11 -1.67 -3.08 4.61
C SER A 11 -2.35 -1.72 4.67
N GLY A 12 -2.11 -0.88 3.66
CA GLY A 12 -2.78 0.41 3.49
C GLY A 12 -3.22 0.59 2.05
N THR A 13 -4.47 0.99 1.84
CA THR A 13 -5.04 1.22 0.51
C THR A 13 -5.29 2.70 0.26
N ALA A 14 -5.27 3.09 -1.01
CA ALA A 14 -5.77 4.37 -1.48
C ALA A 14 -6.22 4.23 -2.94
N ALA A 15 -7.14 5.10 -3.34
CA ALA A 15 -7.81 4.99 -4.62
C ALA A 15 -7.90 6.35 -5.29
N ARG A 16 -7.84 6.35 -6.63
CA ARG A 16 -8.21 7.49 -7.45
C ARG A 16 -9.27 7.05 -8.45
N ILE A 17 -10.37 7.78 -8.47
CA ILE A 17 -11.46 7.57 -9.42
C ILE A 17 -11.54 8.79 -10.32
N THR A 18 -11.69 8.56 -11.61
CA THR A 18 -11.92 9.54 -12.66
C THR A 18 -13.13 9.10 -13.48
N THR A 19 -13.66 9.96 -14.34
CA THR A 19 -14.89 9.70 -15.11
C THR A 19 -14.89 8.36 -15.86
N ALA A 20 -13.74 7.90 -16.35
CA ALA A 20 -13.64 6.67 -17.15
C ALA A 20 -12.75 5.57 -16.53
N ARG A 21 -12.08 5.85 -15.40
CA ARG A 21 -11.06 4.95 -14.86
C ARG A 21 -11.02 5.00 -13.34
N ALA A 22 -10.83 3.84 -12.73
CA ALA A 22 -10.54 3.69 -11.31
C ALA A 22 -9.19 3.00 -11.15
N TYR A 23 -8.37 3.52 -10.24
CA TYR A 23 -7.09 2.94 -9.85
C TYR A 23 -7.07 2.78 -8.33
N HIS A 24 -6.91 1.54 -7.88
CA HIS A 24 -6.82 1.19 -6.47
C HIS A 24 -5.43 0.60 -6.21
N HIS A 25 -4.60 1.32 -5.48
CA HIS A 25 -3.30 0.82 -5.05
C HIS A 25 -3.31 0.40 -3.58
N LEU A 26 -2.34 -0.42 -3.22
CA LEU A 26 -2.12 -0.78 -1.83
C LEU A 26 -0.63 -0.92 -1.54
N THR A 27 -0.29 -0.79 -0.27
CA THR A 27 0.98 -1.19 0.31
C THR A 27 0.75 -2.41 1.20
N LEU A 28 1.72 -3.33 1.21
CA LEU A 28 1.70 -4.52 2.06
C LEU A 28 3.06 -4.64 2.75
N LEU A 29 3.06 -4.60 4.07
CA LEU A 29 4.26 -4.67 4.90
C LEU A 29 4.65 -6.16 5.04
N VAL A 30 5.73 -6.56 4.39
CA VAL A 30 6.21 -7.95 4.41
C VAL A 30 7.21 -8.17 5.53
N ASN A 31 8.29 -7.39 5.56
CA ASN A 31 9.34 -7.44 6.58
C ASN A 31 9.88 -6.02 6.85
N ALA A 32 8.98 -5.11 7.22
CA ALA A 32 9.32 -3.70 7.38
C ALA A 32 9.92 -3.42 8.75
N ASP A 33 10.97 -2.58 8.79
CA ASP A 33 11.45 -2.00 10.05
C ASP A 33 10.45 -0.95 10.56
N LEU A 34 9.72 -1.30 11.62
CA LEU A 34 8.67 -0.45 12.18
C LEU A 34 9.23 0.78 12.90
N LEU A 35 10.46 0.74 13.41
CA LEU A 35 11.10 1.90 14.04
C LEU A 35 11.45 2.95 12.97
N VAL A 36 12.10 2.51 11.90
CA VAL A 36 12.44 3.38 10.76
C VAL A 36 11.18 3.95 10.12
N LEU A 37 10.16 3.12 9.88
CA LEU A 37 8.88 3.56 9.33
C LEU A 37 8.21 4.61 10.23
N SER A 38 8.09 4.34 11.53
CA SER A 38 7.41 5.24 12.46
C SER A 38 8.12 6.60 12.59
N THR A 39 9.46 6.58 12.59
CA THR A 39 10.30 7.78 12.66
C THR A 39 10.16 8.60 11.38
N SER A 40 10.18 7.94 10.21
CA SER A 40 10.04 8.60 8.91
C SER A 40 8.68 9.28 8.70
N LEU A 41 7.62 8.76 9.34
CA LEU A 41 6.26 9.32 9.28
C LEU A 41 6.00 10.46 10.28
N ARG A 42 7.01 10.93 11.02
CA ARG A 42 6.91 12.04 11.96
C ARG A 42 7.71 13.22 11.40
N SER A 43 7.02 14.31 11.08
CA SER A 43 7.69 15.54 10.66
C SER A 43 8.17 16.33 11.89
N PRO A 44 9.44 16.78 11.93
CA PRO A 44 9.92 17.69 12.96
C PRO A 44 9.25 19.07 12.86
N TYR A 45 8.64 19.40 11.71
CA TYR A 45 7.98 20.68 11.47
C TYR A 45 6.47 20.65 11.71
N LYS A 46 5.93 19.56 12.28
CA LYS A 46 4.48 19.37 12.45
C LYS A 46 3.78 20.56 13.10
N GLU A 47 4.40 21.18 14.11
CA GLU A 47 3.84 22.31 14.85
C GLU A 47 3.93 23.65 14.09
N TYR A 48 4.72 23.70 13.01
CA TYR A 48 4.91 24.88 12.16
C TYR A 48 4.14 24.80 10.84
N ILE A 49 3.43 23.70 10.58
CA ILE A 49 2.67 23.47 9.35
C ILE A 49 1.17 23.71 9.63
N ASN A 50 0.60 24.74 9.01
CA ASN A 50 -0.85 24.93 8.93
C ASN A 50 -1.34 24.51 7.54
N THR A 51 -2.29 23.57 7.47
CA THR A 51 -2.79 23.02 6.21
C THR A 51 -4.24 22.57 6.34
N ASN A 52 -4.99 22.68 5.25
CA ASN A 52 -6.35 22.15 5.11
C ASN A 52 -6.37 20.68 4.67
N ALA A 53 -5.20 20.07 4.42
CA ALA A 53 -5.10 18.69 3.99
C ALA A 53 -5.61 17.71 5.07
N SER A 54 -6.24 16.62 4.63
CA SER A 54 -6.71 15.55 5.50
C SER A 54 -5.57 14.93 6.30
N ARG A 55 -5.72 14.83 7.63
CA ARG A 55 -4.72 14.21 8.50
C ARG A 55 -4.68 12.70 8.30
N SER A 56 -3.48 12.12 8.34
CA SER A 56 -3.32 10.66 8.31
C SER A 56 -3.95 10.01 9.54
N VAL A 57 -4.76 8.96 9.32
CA VAL A 57 -5.34 8.14 10.39
C VAL A 57 -4.28 7.15 10.89
N ARG A 58 -3.92 7.25 12.17
CA ARG A 58 -2.99 6.31 12.82
C ARG A 58 -3.71 4.99 13.11
N ALA A 59 -3.08 3.88 12.75
CA ALA A 59 -3.57 2.56 13.13
C ALA A 59 -3.28 2.28 14.61
N PRO A 60 -4.18 1.59 15.34
CA PRO A 60 -3.96 1.22 16.74
C PRO A 60 -2.69 0.37 16.94
N ALA A 61 -2.42 -0.54 16.00
CA ALA A 61 -1.17 -1.29 15.93
C ALA A 61 -0.78 -1.53 14.49
N VAL A 62 0.53 -1.60 14.23
CA VAL A 62 1.12 -1.85 12.90
C VAL A 62 1.96 -3.13 12.98
N GLY A 63 1.93 -3.93 11.92
CA GLY A 63 2.65 -5.19 11.83
C GLY A 63 3.08 -5.49 10.39
N PHE A 64 3.71 -6.63 10.20
CA PHE A 64 4.16 -7.10 8.90
C PHE A 64 3.98 -8.62 8.79
N LEU A 65 3.81 -9.12 7.57
CA LEU A 65 3.44 -10.51 7.32
C LEU A 65 4.44 -11.53 7.89
N LYS A 66 5.74 -11.19 7.86
CA LYS A 66 6.79 -12.07 8.39
C LYS A 66 6.70 -12.33 9.91
N GLN A 67 5.88 -11.57 10.63
CA GLN A 67 5.58 -11.83 12.06
C GLN A 67 4.63 -13.02 12.25
N ASP A 68 3.77 -13.26 11.26
CA ASP A 68 2.75 -14.32 11.31
C ASP A 68 3.19 -15.54 10.49
N ASP A 69 3.96 -15.32 9.42
CA ASP A 69 4.53 -16.36 8.56
C ASP A 69 6.00 -16.07 8.25
N ALA A 70 6.91 -16.80 8.88
CA ALA A 70 8.35 -16.62 8.70
C ALA A 70 8.83 -16.86 7.24
N SER A 71 8.05 -17.55 6.42
CA SER A 71 8.36 -17.80 5.00
C SER A 71 7.91 -16.67 4.06
N ALA A 72 7.21 -15.66 4.59
CA ALA A 72 6.69 -14.54 3.81
C ALA A 72 7.82 -13.69 3.22
N GLU A 73 8.01 -13.82 1.90
CA GLU A 73 8.97 -13.04 1.11
C GLU A 73 8.27 -12.21 0.03
N VAL A 74 8.80 -11.02 -0.24
CA VAL A 74 8.20 -10.07 -1.21
C VAL A 74 8.01 -10.70 -2.59
N ALA A 75 8.98 -11.51 -3.04
CA ALA A 75 8.92 -12.19 -4.33
C ALA A 75 7.78 -13.23 -4.39
N SER A 76 7.62 -14.03 -3.33
CA SER A 76 6.57 -15.06 -3.21
C SER A 76 5.18 -14.43 -3.16
N ILE A 77 5.04 -13.35 -2.39
CA ILE A 77 3.77 -12.62 -2.27
C ILE A 77 3.38 -12.00 -3.61
N ARG A 78 4.35 -11.37 -4.31
CA ARG A 78 4.11 -10.79 -5.64
C ARG A 78 3.61 -11.85 -6.62
N GLU A 79 4.26 -13.01 -6.66
CA GLU A 79 3.86 -14.11 -7.52
C GLU A 79 2.46 -14.61 -7.16
N THR A 80 2.17 -14.76 -5.88
CA THR A 80 0.84 -15.16 -5.39
C THR A 80 -0.24 -14.18 -5.85
N VAL A 81 -0.01 -12.87 -5.72
CA VAL A 81 -0.96 -11.83 -6.17
C VAL A 81 -1.19 -11.91 -7.68
N ILE A 82 -0.11 -12.09 -8.46
CA ILE A 82 -0.16 -12.25 -9.90
C ILE A 82 -1.00 -13.47 -10.31
N GLN A 83 -0.75 -14.62 -9.66
CA GLN A 83 -1.46 -15.87 -9.94
C GLN A 83 -2.93 -15.77 -9.59
N GLN A 84 -3.26 -15.23 -8.41
CA GLN A 84 -4.66 -15.03 -8.01
C GLN A 84 -5.39 -14.06 -8.92
N PHE A 85 -4.73 -12.96 -9.32
CA PHE A 85 -5.31 -12.01 -10.27
C PHE A 85 -5.60 -12.68 -11.62
N SER A 86 -4.64 -13.44 -12.16
CA SER A 86 -4.80 -14.13 -13.44
C SER A 86 -5.92 -15.17 -13.38
N LYS A 87 -6.00 -15.94 -12.29
CA LYS A 87 -7.07 -16.92 -12.05
C LYS A 87 -8.45 -16.27 -11.96
N GLN A 88 -8.56 -15.14 -11.26
CA GLN A 88 -9.83 -14.45 -11.01
C GLN A 88 -10.46 -13.88 -12.29
N PHE A 89 -9.63 -13.44 -13.25
CA PHE A 89 -10.11 -12.73 -14.44
C PHE A 89 -10.07 -13.59 -15.72
N GLU A 90 -9.79 -14.90 -15.60
CA GLU A 90 -9.75 -15.88 -16.72
C GLU A 90 -8.95 -15.41 -17.95
N ALA A 91 -8.01 -14.50 -17.74
CA ALA A 91 -7.23 -13.87 -18.79
C ALA A 91 -5.78 -14.32 -18.69
N THR A 92 -5.18 -14.62 -19.83
CA THR A 92 -3.72 -14.58 -20.00
C THR A 92 -3.29 -13.11 -19.89
N CYS A 93 -3.26 -12.61 -18.66
CA CYS A 93 -2.92 -11.22 -18.40
C CYS A 93 -1.47 -10.96 -18.82
N CYS A 94 -1.27 -10.05 -19.76
CA CYS A 94 0.06 -9.51 -20.03
C CYS A 94 0.48 -8.64 -18.84
N ILE A 95 1.22 -9.22 -17.90
CA ILE A 95 1.74 -8.50 -16.74
C ILE A 95 2.93 -7.66 -17.19
N ARG A 96 2.83 -6.35 -17.01
CA ARG A 96 3.91 -5.42 -17.30
C ARG A 96 4.52 -4.91 -15.99
N PHE A 97 5.82 -5.15 -15.82
CA PHE A 97 6.60 -4.53 -14.77
C PHE A 97 6.98 -3.12 -15.19
N LEU A 98 6.27 -2.13 -14.65
CA LEU A 98 6.56 -0.72 -14.89
C LEU A 98 7.54 -0.22 -13.84
N GLN A 99 8.68 0.32 -14.27
CA GLN A 99 9.63 0.98 -13.38
C GLN A 99 9.14 2.38 -12.97
N SER A 100 9.59 2.88 -11.82
CA SER A 100 9.17 4.16 -11.22
C SER A 100 9.21 5.35 -12.19
N HIS A 101 10.15 5.36 -13.14
CA HIS A 101 10.29 6.43 -14.14
C HIS A 101 9.12 6.57 -15.12
N TYR A 102 8.21 5.58 -15.20
CA TYR A 102 7.01 5.63 -16.05
C TYR A 102 5.81 6.33 -15.41
N PHE A 103 5.81 6.56 -14.09
CA PHE A 103 4.76 7.31 -13.40
C PHE A 103 5.03 8.82 -13.47
N LYS A 104 5.20 9.36 -14.68
CA LYS A 104 5.18 10.81 -14.89
C LYS A 104 3.72 11.24 -14.98
N THR A 105 3.31 12.06 -14.00
CA THR A 105 1.99 12.71 -13.82
C THR A 105 0.83 11.84 -13.32
N CYS A 106 0.88 11.49 -12.03
CA CYS A 106 -0.32 11.53 -11.19
C CYS A 106 -0.14 12.68 -10.21
N GLN A 107 -0.53 13.90 -10.59
CA GLN A 107 -0.74 14.94 -9.59
C GLN A 107 -1.98 14.54 -8.79
N CYS A 108 -1.78 14.22 -7.52
CA CYS A 108 -2.85 14.12 -6.54
C CYS A 108 -3.34 15.55 -6.31
N TYR A 109 -4.49 15.89 -6.89
CA TYR A 109 -5.27 17.03 -6.44
C TYR A 109 -6.28 16.48 -5.44
N ASP A 110 -6.23 17.02 -4.23
CA ASP A 110 -7.23 16.76 -3.20
C ASP A 110 -8.58 17.30 -3.71
N VAL A 111 -9.61 16.45 -3.68
CA VAL A 111 -11.01 16.84 -3.89
C VAL A 111 -11.59 17.35 -2.59
#